data_AF-A0A166EGZ2-F1
#
_entry.id   AF-A0A166EGZ2-F1
#
_cell.length_a   1.000
_cell.length_b   1.000
_cell.length_c   1.000
_cell.angle_alpha   90.00
_cell.angle_beta   90.00
_cell.angle_gamma   90.00
#
_symmetry.space_group_name_H-M   'P 1'
#
loop_
_entity.id
_entity.type
_entity.pdbx_description
1 polymer ?
#
loop_
_entity_poly.entity_id
_entity_poly.type
_entity_poly.pdbx_seq_one_letter_code
_entity_poly.pdbx_strand_id
1 'polypeptide(L)' 'MGYSLNQRGLYKGVVRDPRDRNKKLSPGTLMDGLSEKEIFDILGEDPSNLNR' A
#
# COMPACT_ATOMS: atom_id res chain seq x y z
N MET A 1 -2.95 9.01 6.94
CA MET A 1 -3.68 7.96 6.18
C MET A 1 -2.65 7.21 5.36
N GLY A 2 -2.66 5.88 5.39
CA GLY A 2 -1.59 5.06 4.81
C GLY A 2 -2.00 4.31 3.55
N TYR A 3 -1.00 3.74 2.90
CA TYR A 3 -1.17 2.74 1.85
C TYR A 3 -1.01 1.31 2.41
N SER A 4 -1.58 0.31 1.75
CA SER A 4 -1.33 -1.10 2.03
C SER A 4 -1.25 -1.86 0.71
N LEU A 5 -0.10 -2.43 0.40
CA LEU A 5 0.09 -3.32 -0.74
C LEU A 5 -0.11 -4.78 -0.30
N ASN A 6 -0.79 -5.58 -1.12
CA ASN A 6 -0.88 -7.03 -0.99
C ASN A 6 -1.12 -7.66 -2.36
N GLN A 7 -1.28 -8.99 -2.42
CA GLN A 7 -1.48 -9.74 -3.67
C GLN A 7 -2.70 -9.31 -4.50
N ARG A 8 -3.67 -8.60 -3.91
CA ARG A 8 -4.85 -8.06 -4.62
C ARG A 8 -4.62 -6.66 -5.19
N GLY A 9 -3.52 -5.99 -4.84
CA GLY A 9 -3.19 -4.65 -5.29
C GLY A 9 -2.97 -3.64 -4.15
N LEU A 10 -2.86 -2.36 -4.54
CA LEU A 10 -2.58 -1.24 -3.65
C LEU A 10 -3.88 -0.64 -3.08
N TYR A 11 -3.97 -0.54 -1.75
CA TYR A 11 -5.10 0.10 -1.07
C TYR A 11 -4.69 1.48 -0.54
N LYS A 12 -5.49 2.51 -0.86
CA LYS A 12 -5.31 3.90 -0.39
C LYS A 12 -6.30 4.25 0.70
N GLY A 13 -5.87 5.10 1.64
CA GLY A 13 -6.74 5.57 2.72
C GLY A 13 -6.94 4.55 3.82
N VAL A 14 -6.01 3.61 3.97
CA VAL A 14 -6.02 2.62 5.05
C VAL A 14 -5.86 3.37 6.38
N VAL A 15 -6.74 3.08 7.32
CA VAL A 15 -6.68 3.59 8.70
C VAL A 15 -6.32 2.43 9.61
N ARG A 16 -5.27 2.60 10.40
CA ARG A 16 -4.81 1.64 11.41
C ARG A 16 -5.04 2.22 12.79
N ASP A 17 -5.22 1.35 13.78
CA ASP A 17 -5.34 1.77 15.17
C ASP A 17 -4.02 2.44 15.60
N PRO A 18 -4.05 3.68 16.14
CA PRO A 18 -2.84 4.36 16.58
C PRO A 18 -2.16 3.66 17.77
N ARG A 19 -2.89 2.85 18.55
CA ARG A 19 -2.37 2.07 19.68
C ARG A 19 -1.87 0.69 19.26
N ASP A 20 -2.40 0.15 18.16
CA ASP A 20 -1.96 -1.12 17.56
C ASP A 20 -1.94 -1.04 16.04
N ARG A 21 -0.76 -0.80 15.47
CA ARG A 21 -0.56 -0.65 14.02
C ARG A 21 -0.86 -1.93 13.24
N ASN A 22 -0.98 -3.10 13.88
CA ASN A 22 -1.35 -4.34 13.19
C ASN A 22 -2.86 -4.39 12.90
N LYS A 23 -3.67 -3.72 13.71
CA LYS A 23 -5.12 -3.67 13.57
C LYS A 23 -5.55 -2.61 12.55
N LYS A 24 -6.19 -3.04 11.46
CA LYS A 24 -6.83 -2.15 10.49
C LYS A 24 -8.22 -1.73 11.00
N LEU A 25 -8.45 -0.42 11.11
CA LEU A 25 -9.77 0.15 11.42
C LEU A 25 -10.58 0.41 10.16
N SER A 26 -9.91 0.73 9.04
CA SER A 26 -10.53 0.84 7.71
C SER A 26 -9.60 0.25 6.64
N PRO A 27 -10.10 -0.59 5.73
CA PRO A 27 -9.32 -1.20 4.67
C PRO A 27 -8.95 -0.22 3.53
N GLY A 28 -9.56 0.96 3.47
CA GLY A 28 -9.35 1.91 2.38
C GLY A 28 -10.01 1.47 1.06
N THR A 29 -9.58 2.08 -0.05
CA THR A 29 -10.07 1.82 -1.41
C THR A 29 -8.98 1.17 -2.25
N LEU A 30 -9.33 0.10 -2.99
CA LEU A 30 -8.42 -0.53 -3.95
C LEU A 30 -8.16 0.43 -5.12
N MET A 31 -6.89 0.68 -5.42
CA MET A 31 -6.47 1.40 -6.62
C MET A 31 -6.25 0.39 -7.73
N ASP A 32 -7.26 0.22 -8.58
CA ASP A 32 -7.22 -0.70 -9.73
C ASP A 32 -6.54 -0.04 -10.95
N GLY A 33 -6.05 -0.88 -11.88
CA GLY A 33 -5.47 -0.44 -13.15
C GLY A 33 -4.05 0.14 -13.05
N LEU A 34 -3.41 0.08 -11.88
CA LEU A 34 -2.02 0.52 -11.71
C LEU A 34 -1.04 -0.56 -12.19
N SER A 35 -0.04 -0.13 -12.95
CA SER A 35 1.16 -0.93 -13.22
C SER A 35 2.05 -1.03 -11.97
N GLU A 36 2.93 -2.03 -11.95
CA GLU A 36 3.91 -2.21 -10.88
C GLU A 36 4.78 -0.97 -10.67
N LYS A 37 5.25 -0.34 -11.75
CA LYS A 37 6.02 0.91 -11.69
C LYS A 37 5.25 2.03 -11.00
N GLU A 38 3.98 2.23 -11.34
CA GLU A 38 3.14 3.27 -10.71
C GLU A 38 2.92 3.00 -9.22
N ILE A 39 2.78 1.73 -8.83
CA ILE A 39 2.69 1.34 -7.41
C ILE A 39 3.98 1.74 -6.68
N PHE A 40 5.14 1.42 -7.24
CA PHE A 40 6.43 1.78 -6.66
C PHE A 40 6.65 3.30 -6.57
N ASP A 41 6.31 4.04 -7.63
CA ASP A 41 6.36 5.50 -7.65
C ASP A 41 5.48 6.12 -6.54
N ILE A 42 4.29 5.57 -6.29
CA ILE A 42 3.39 6.01 -5.21
C ILE A 42 3.96 5.67 -3.83
N LEU A 43 4.61 4.52 -3.68
CA LEU A 43 5.19 4.09 -2.41
C LEU A 43 6.53 4.79 -2.12
N GLY A 44 7.14 5.45 -3.11
CA GLY A 44 8.45 6.07 -3.00
C GLY A 44 9.59 5.04 -2.93
N GLU A 45 9.33 3.82 -3.39
CA GLU A 45 10.24 2.68 -3.37
C GLU A 45 10.84 2.48 -4.76
N ASP A 46 12.14 2.21 -4.84
CA ASP A 46 12.79 1.88 -6.12
C ASP A 46 12.57 0.39 -6.44
N PRO A 47 11.93 0.05 -7.58
CA PRO A 47 11.66 -1.35 -7.95
C PRO A 47 12.92 -2.22 -8.04
N SER A 48 14.10 -1.62 -8.27
CA SER A 48 15.37 -2.35 -8.34
C SER A 48 15.84 -2.92 -6.99
N ASN A 49 15.30 -2.44 -5.86
CA ASN A 49 15.65 -2.90 -4.52
C ASN A 49 14.91 -4.17 -4.08
N LEU A 50 13.93 -4.66 -4.86
CA LEU A 50 13.17 -5.87 -4.50
C LEU A 50 13.97 -7.18 -4.67
N ASN A 51 15.14 -7.13 -5.31
CA ASN A 51 15.97 -8.29 -5.66
C ASN A 51 17.32 -8.34 -4.91
N ARG A 52 17.46 -7.68 -3.75
CA ARG A 52 18.68 -7.73 -2.92
C ARG A 52 18.52 -8.57 -1.66
#